data_AF-A0A382D0Z9-F1
#
_entry.id   AF-A0A382D0Z9-F1
#
_cell.length_a   1.000
_cell.length_b   1.000
_cell.length_c   1.000
_cell.angle_alpha   90.00
_cell.angle_beta   90.00
_cell.angle_gamma   90.00
#
_symmetry.space_group_name_H-M   'P 1'
#
loop_
_entity.id
_entity.type
_entity.pdbx_description
1 polymer ?
#
loop_
_entity_poly.entity_id
_entity_poly.type
_entity_poly.pdbx_seq_one_letter_code
_entity_poly.pdbx_strand_id
1 'polypeptide(L)'
;MVREACKELTAEGELITPRGPFSQTTFVGASVIQFNGRIGWGQESSEFSVDLVEDPCKAGSSNKLRYSDDGVAIVHTDKDMFNPPMLGKPGYFKFGCFEFAGILESWEQTKDVNGGIRYTVRYKSPTQILAGAKVILKGFDEGGNAGLPNLFNVSSYCNDAGITWSTIRNAIHGGRVYLRGETYLIDVSEVPGYDYRFTGDSVDVLSAITTAATNLGQQVHFELIHVPDPEVTWPPAIKALFAGIEGFIKVRATLPGVNSWNPALQNMAPEAVDAFNGNIETRLSYGIIQNFAGSSNCDRGVTRQARGIERADSDSNALLVGDNLQVV
;
A
#
# COMPACT_ATOMS: atom_id res chain seq x y z
N MET A 1 23.13 8.01 -28.38
CA MET A 1 24.18 8.39 -27.42
C MET A 1 24.15 7.58 -26.12
N VAL A 2 23.03 6.93 -25.73
CA VAL A 2 22.96 6.04 -24.54
C VAL A 2 23.90 4.82 -24.60
N ARG A 3 24.28 4.34 -25.80
CA ARG A 3 25.26 3.25 -25.95
C ARG A 3 26.72 3.65 -25.64
N GLU A 4 27.03 4.93 -25.46
CA GLU A 4 28.37 5.40 -25.08
C GLU A 4 28.52 5.70 -23.58
N ALA A 5 27.43 5.73 -22.81
CA ALA A 5 27.47 6.10 -21.39
C ALA A 5 27.97 4.98 -20.45
N CYS A 6 27.96 3.71 -20.86
CA CYS A 6 28.49 2.62 -20.03
C CYS A 6 30.01 2.38 -20.20
N LYS A 7 30.72 3.26 -20.92
CA LYS A 7 32.18 3.25 -20.96
C LYS A 7 32.72 4.15 -19.85
N GLU A 8 32.76 3.64 -18.62
CA GLU A 8 33.83 4.06 -17.72
C GLU A 8 35.12 3.32 -18.15
N LEU A 9 35.95 4.05 -18.90
CA LEU A 9 37.40 4.00 -18.74
C LEU A 9 37.71 4.24 -17.25
N THR A 10 38.58 3.46 -16.60
CA THR A 10 40.02 3.72 -16.71
C THR A 10 40.86 2.45 -16.75
N ALA A 11 41.95 2.51 -17.54
CA ALA A 11 43.03 1.52 -17.60
C ALA A 11 43.97 1.55 -16.37
N GLU A 12 43.57 2.24 -15.31
CA GLU A 12 44.30 2.38 -14.05
C GLU A 12 43.31 1.96 -12.96
N GLY A 13 43.58 0.83 -12.29
CA GLY A 13 42.64 0.11 -11.43
C GLY A 13 42.26 0.80 -10.12
N GLU A 14 41.83 2.05 -10.17
CA GLU A 14 41.30 2.78 -9.02
C GLU A 14 39.76 2.74 -9.05
N LEU A 15 39.18 2.04 -8.06
CA LEU A 15 37.74 1.98 -7.86
C LEU A 15 37.20 3.38 -7.56
N ILE A 16 36.49 3.99 -8.49
CA ILE A 16 35.66 5.16 -8.22
C ILE A 16 34.42 4.65 -7.47
N THR A 17 34.51 4.52 -6.14
CA THR A 17 33.30 4.33 -5.32
C THR A 17 32.45 5.59 -5.45
N PRO A 18 31.13 5.49 -5.70
CA PRO A 18 30.24 6.66 -5.68
C PRO A 18 30.44 7.42 -4.37
N ARG A 19 30.98 8.65 -4.45
CA ARG A 19 31.31 9.48 -3.28
C ARG A 19 30.09 10.26 -2.75
N GLY A 20 28.90 9.68 -2.81
CA GLY A 20 27.68 10.24 -2.24
C GLY A 20 27.08 9.33 -1.18
N PRO A 21 26.45 9.85 -0.11
CA PRO A 21 25.79 9.02 0.91
C PRO A 21 24.52 8.32 0.41
N PHE A 22 24.15 8.51 -0.86
CA PHE A 22 22.89 8.04 -1.43
C PHE A 22 23.10 6.72 -2.16
N SER A 23 22.34 5.70 -1.77
CA SER A 23 22.24 4.45 -2.52
C SER A 23 21.10 4.55 -3.52
N GLN A 24 21.39 4.27 -4.79
CA GLN A 24 20.40 4.23 -5.87
C GLN A 24 19.32 3.20 -5.52
N THR A 25 18.05 3.58 -5.55
CA THR A 25 16.93 2.67 -5.27
C THR A 25 16.21 2.32 -6.57
N THR A 26 15.92 1.04 -6.75
CA THR A 26 15.20 0.49 -7.90
C THR A 26 13.84 -0.03 -7.49
N PHE A 27 12.85 0.13 -8.37
CA PHE A 27 11.49 -0.36 -8.22
C PHE A 27 10.98 -0.89 -9.56
N VAL A 28 10.26 -2.02 -9.55
CA VAL A 28 9.81 -2.75 -10.76
C VAL A 28 10.90 -2.90 -11.84
N GLY A 29 12.13 -3.14 -11.38
CA GLY A 29 13.31 -3.34 -12.22
C GLY A 29 13.99 -2.07 -12.76
N ALA A 30 13.41 -0.88 -12.57
CA ALA A 30 13.97 0.39 -13.03
C ALA A 30 14.38 1.31 -11.87
N SER A 31 15.23 2.30 -12.13
CA SER A 31 15.73 3.23 -11.11
C SER A 31 14.74 4.34 -10.79
N VAL A 32 14.56 4.65 -9.50
CA VAL A 32 13.63 5.68 -9.03
C VAL A 32 14.23 7.08 -9.22
N ILE A 33 13.54 7.91 -10.01
CA ILE A 33 13.85 9.34 -10.18
C ILE A 33 13.13 10.17 -9.13
N GLN A 34 11.82 10.01 -9.06
CA GLN A 34 10.96 10.75 -8.13
C GLN A 34 9.67 9.98 -7.91
N PHE A 35 8.99 10.28 -6.82
CA PHE A 35 7.68 9.73 -6.55
C PHE A 35 6.77 10.76 -5.87
N ASN A 36 5.48 10.56 -6.06
CA ASN A 36 4.43 11.36 -5.48
C ASN A 36 3.33 10.44 -4.93
N GLY A 37 2.94 10.67 -3.67
CA GLY A 37 1.83 9.99 -3.03
C GLY A 37 0.73 10.96 -2.63
N ARG A 38 -0.53 10.60 -2.92
CA ARG A 38 -1.74 11.25 -2.41
C ARG A 38 -2.50 10.26 -1.54
N ILE A 39 -2.73 10.62 -0.29
CA ILE A 39 -3.56 9.82 0.62
C ILE A 39 -5.03 10.15 0.38
N GLY A 40 -5.85 9.12 0.20
CA GLY A 40 -7.30 9.22 0.14
C GLY A 40 -7.91 9.19 1.54
N TRP A 41 -9.08 9.83 1.68
CA TRP A 41 -9.83 9.90 2.93
C TRP A 41 -11.21 9.29 2.79
N GLY A 42 -11.61 8.49 3.78
CA GLY A 42 -12.94 7.88 3.84
C GLY A 42 -13.17 6.90 2.69
N GLN A 43 -13.84 7.37 1.63
CA GLN A 43 -14.12 6.60 0.43
C GLN A 43 -13.19 6.94 -0.75
N GLU A 44 -12.37 7.99 -0.63
CA GLU A 44 -11.40 8.33 -1.67
C GLU A 44 -10.25 7.32 -1.69
N SER A 45 -9.81 6.94 -2.88
CA SER A 45 -8.64 6.07 -3.05
C SER A 45 -7.34 6.83 -2.83
N SER A 46 -6.39 6.21 -2.13
CA SER A 46 -5.00 6.68 -2.13
C SER A 46 -4.33 6.34 -3.46
N GLU A 47 -3.50 7.25 -3.96
CA GLU A 47 -2.83 7.16 -5.25
C GLU A 47 -1.31 7.35 -5.06
N PHE A 48 -0.52 6.56 -5.80
CA PHE A 48 0.93 6.65 -5.81
C PHE A 48 1.42 6.66 -7.24
N SER A 49 2.31 7.58 -7.58
CA SER A 49 2.95 7.69 -8.88
C SER A 49 4.45 7.74 -8.70
N VAL A 50 5.19 6.93 -9.45
CA VAL A 50 6.65 6.92 -9.44
C VAL A 50 7.19 7.02 -10.85
N ASP A 51 8.15 7.92 -11.03
CA ASP A 51 8.89 8.06 -12.27
C ASP A 51 10.19 7.26 -12.16
N LEU A 52 10.41 6.44 -13.17
CA LEU A 52 11.50 5.49 -13.26
C LEU A 52 12.31 5.73 -14.54
N VAL A 53 13.58 5.37 -14.49
CA VAL A 53 14.48 5.38 -15.65
C VAL A 53 15.17 4.03 -15.78
N GLU A 54 15.32 3.57 -17.02
CA GLU A 54 16.19 2.44 -17.31
C GLU A 54 17.65 2.89 -17.32
N ASP A 55 18.47 2.14 -16.60
CA ASP A 55 19.92 2.26 -16.60
C ASP A 55 20.50 0.99 -17.22
N PRO A 56 20.89 1.03 -18.51
CA PRO A 56 21.46 -0.13 -19.19
C PRO A 56 22.88 -0.46 -18.70
N CYS A 57 23.46 0.39 -17.84
CA CYS A 57 24.77 0.17 -17.26
C CYS A 57 24.64 -0.77 -16.06
N LYS A 58 25.54 -1.76 -16.02
CA LYS A 58 25.74 -2.53 -14.80
C LYS A 58 26.33 -1.56 -13.80
N ALA A 59 25.75 -1.49 -12.60
CA ALA A 59 26.38 -0.75 -11.52
C ALA A 59 27.76 -1.37 -11.31
N GLY A 60 28.84 -0.59 -11.47
CA GLY A 60 30.20 -1.12 -11.30
C GLY A 60 30.44 -1.56 -9.85
N SER A 61 31.12 -0.71 -9.08
CA SER A 61 31.21 -0.85 -7.61
C SER A 61 30.04 -0.23 -6.85
N SER A 62 29.05 0.32 -7.56
CA SER A 62 27.92 1.04 -6.98
C SER A 62 26.82 0.09 -6.54
N ASN A 63 26.56 0.01 -5.25
CA ASN A 63 25.45 -0.78 -4.73
C ASN A 63 24.11 -0.11 -5.04
N LYS A 64 23.21 -0.82 -5.70
CA LYS A 64 21.80 -0.46 -5.87
C LYS A 64 20.96 -1.17 -4.81
N LEU A 65 19.89 -0.55 -4.36
CA LEU A 65 18.92 -1.11 -3.42
C LEU A 65 17.62 -1.43 -4.14
N ARG A 66 17.09 -2.62 -3.92
CA ARG A 66 15.69 -2.94 -4.16
C ARG A 66 15.08 -3.42 -2.85
N TYR A 67 13.80 -3.19 -2.65
CA TYR A 67 13.10 -3.75 -1.48
C TYR A 67 12.32 -4.98 -1.92
N SER A 68 12.42 -6.04 -1.12
CA SER A 68 11.48 -7.17 -1.20
C SER A 68 10.10 -6.74 -0.73
N ASP A 69 9.09 -7.60 -0.96
CA ASP A 69 7.73 -7.34 -0.53
C ASP A 69 7.59 -7.29 1.01
N ASP A 70 8.50 -7.93 1.73
CA ASP A 70 8.62 -7.84 3.19
C ASP A 70 9.34 -6.55 3.67
N GLY A 71 9.68 -5.67 2.73
CA GLY A 71 10.37 -4.41 3.02
C GLY A 71 11.85 -4.56 3.40
N VAL A 72 12.45 -5.73 3.17
CA VAL A 72 13.89 -5.99 3.36
C VAL A 72 14.67 -5.42 2.18
N ALA A 73 15.67 -4.59 2.46
CA ALA A 73 16.59 -4.06 1.46
C ALA A 73 17.52 -5.17 0.91
N ILE A 74 17.53 -5.32 -0.40
CA ILE A 74 18.38 -6.25 -1.14
C ILE A 74 19.34 -5.40 -1.98
N VAL A 75 20.64 -5.60 -1.75
CA VAL A 75 21.69 -4.96 -2.53
C VAL A 75 21.89 -5.73 -3.83
N HIS A 76 21.96 -5.01 -4.96
CA HIS A 76 22.27 -5.58 -6.28
C HIS A 76 23.14 -4.64 -7.11
N THR A 77 23.70 -5.15 -8.21
CA THR A 77 24.53 -4.38 -9.16
C THR A 77 24.08 -4.56 -10.60
N ASP A 78 22.94 -5.22 -10.83
CA ASP A 78 22.48 -5.56 -12.16
C ASP A 78 22.02 -4.31 -12.94
N LYS A 79 21.79 -4.51 -14.24
CA LYS A 79 21.22 -3.47 -15.09
C LYS A 79 19.78 -3.22 -14.68
N ASP A 80 19.35 -1.98 -14.80
CA ASP A 80 17.97 -1.61 -14.50
C ASP A 80 17.15 -1.72 -15.79
N MET A 81 16.33 -2.76 -15.83
CA MET A 81 15.39 -3.01 -16.91
C MET A 81 13.98 -2.97 -16.35
N PHE A 82 13.14 -2.13 -16.93
CA PHE A 82 11.76 -2.00 -16.50
C PHE A 82 11.02 -3.33 -16.75
N ASN A 83 10.51 -3.93 -15.68
CA ASN A 83 9.76 -5.19 -15.71
C ASN A 83 8.52 -5.05 -14.82
N PRO A 84 7.50 -4.32 -15.29
CA PRO A 84 6.30 -4.11 -14.50
C PRO A 84 5.50 -5.41 -14.40
N PRO A 85 4.79 -5.64 -13.27
CA PRO A 85 3.82 -6.71 -13.22
C PRO A 85 2.63 -6.42 -14.16
N MET A 86 1.75 -7.41 -14.34
CA MET A 86 0.51 -7.19 -15.10
C MET A 86 -0.38 -6.15 -14.41
N LEU A 87 -1.13 -5.38 -15.20
CA LEU A 87 -2.09 -4.41 -14.65
C LEU A 87 -3.11 -5.12 -13.75
N GLY A 88 -3.40 -4.54 -12.60
CA GLY A 88 -4.27 -5.16 -11.61
C GLY A 88 -3.56 -6.07 -10.61
N LYS A 89 -2.25 -6.31 -10.74
CA LYS A 89 -1.43 -6.98 -9.71
C LYS A 89 -1.08 -6.04 -8.56
N PRO A 90 -0.90 -6.56 -7.34
CA PRO A 90 -0.37 -5.80 -6.22
C PRO A 90 1.10 -5.44 -6.45
N GLY A 91 1.54 -4.34 -5.86
CA GLY A 91 2.94 -3.97 -5.77
C GLY A 91 3.23 -3.21 -4.49
N TYR A 92 4.45 -3.41 -3.99
CA TYR A 92 4.94 -2.79 -2.77
C TYR A 92 6.14 -1.89 -3.09
N PHE A 93 5.97 -0.59 -2.87
CA PHE A 93 7.02 0.41 -3.02
C PHE A 93 7.58 0.77 -1.64
N LYS A 94 8.90 0.87 -1.56
CA LYS A 94 9.59 1.40 -0.38
C LYS A 94 10.77 2.27 -0.78
N PHE A 95 10.89 3.41 -0.12
CA PHE A 95 12.01 4.32 -0.26
C PHE A 95 12.33 4.96 1.10
N GLY A 96 13.40 4.49 1.74
CA GLY A 96 13.74 4.88 3.10
C GLY A 96 12.63 4.51 4.08
N CYS A 97 12.06 5.53 4.74
CA CYS A 97 10.94 5.36 5.68
C CYS A 97 9.56 5.35 5.02
N PHE A 98 9.45 5.74 3.74
CA PHE A 98 8.17 5.77 3.01
C PHE A 98 7.86 4.40 2.42
N GLU A 99 6.63 3.93 2.60
CA GLU A 99 6.16 2.66 2.05
C GLU A 99 4.77 2.85 1.42
N PHE A 100 4.48 2.20 0.31
CA PHE A 100 3.15 2.21 -0.30
C PHE A 100 2.84 0.84 -0.88
N ALA A 101 1.72 0.25 -0.48
CA ALA A 101 1.21 -0.99 -1.04
C ALA A 101 -0.09 -0.69 -1.79
N GLY A 102 -0.13 -1.03 -3.08
CA GLY A 102 -1.30 -0.78 -3.90
C GLY A 102 -1.38 -1.69 -5.10
N ILE A 103 -2.37 -1.44 -5.94
CA ILE A 103 -2.63 -2.19 -7.16
C ILE A 103 -2.14 -1.38 -8.35
N LEU A 104 -1.38 -2.02 -9.24
CA LEU A 104 -0.89 -1.38 -10.45
C LEU A 104 -2.07 -1.01 -11.36
N GLU A 105 -2.32 0.29 -11.51
CA GLU A 105 -3.42 0.81 -12.33
C GLU A 105 -2.99 1.00 -13.78
N SER A 106 -1.85 1.66 -13.98
CA SER A 106 -1.29 1.95 -15.29
C SER A 106 0.22 2.19 -15.21
N TRP A 107 0.87 2.11 -16.36
CA TRP A 107 2.20 2.65 -16.55
C TRP A 107 2.31 3.25 -17.96
N GLU A 108 3.12 4.28 -18.09
CA GLU A 108 3.31 5.03 -19.33
C GLU A 108 4.81 5.11 -19.64
N GLN A 109 5.18 4.82 -20.88
CA GLN A 109 6.56 4.96 -21.36
C GLN A 109 6.70 6.26 -22.14
N THR A 110 7.67 7.09 -21.75
CA THR A 110 8.08 8.26 -22.51
C THR A 110 9.53 8.07 -22.99
N LYS A 111 9.79 8.50 -24.23
CA LYS A 111 11.13 8.48 -24.82
C LYS A 111 11.57 9.92 -25.01
N ASP A 112 12.70 10.27 -24.42
CA ASP A 112 13.35 11.56 -24.65
C ASP A 112 14.03 11.58 -26.03
N VAL A 113 14.23 12.77 -26.59
CA VAL A 113 14.95 12.98 -27.85
C VAL A 113 16.38 12.44 -27.81
N ASN A 114 16.96 12.35 -26.62
CA ASN A 114 18.29 11.78 -26.39
C ASN A 114 18.31 10.24 -26.32
N GLY A 115 17.15 9.59 -26.46
CA GLY A 115 16.98 8.14 -26.39
C GLY A 115 16.88 7.59 -24.96
N GLY A 116 16.78 8.46 -23.95
CA GLY A 116 16.47 8.06 -22.58
C GLY A 116 15.03 7.56 -22.48
N ILE A 117 14.83 6.42 -21.83
CA ILE A 117 13.50 5.85 -21.63
C ILE A 117 13.08 6.10 -20.18
N ARG A 118 11.94 6.77 -20.00
CA ARG A 118 11.33 7.01 -18.69
C ARG A 118 9.99 6.30 -18.60
N TYR A 119 9.64 5.87 -17.40
CA TYR A 119 8.38 5.21 -17.11
C TYR A 119 7.69 5.91 -15.96
N THR A 120 6.41 6.24 -16.11
CA THR A 120 5.57 6.70 -15.01
C THR A 120 4.65 5.56 -14.62
N VAL A 121 4.78 5.05 -13.40
CA VAL A 121 4.00 3.92 -12.88
C VAL A 121 3.02 4.42 -11.83
N ARG A 122 1.74 4.04 -11.96
CA ARG A 122 0.66 4.48 -11.08
C ARG A 122 0.05 3.30 -10.33
N TYR A 123 0.00 3.41 -9.01
CA TYR A 123 -0.66 2.47 -8.11
C TYR A 123 -1.83 3.14 -7.39
N LYS A 124 -2.87 2.36 -7.09
CA LYS A 124 -4.02 2.78 -6.29
C LYS A 124 -4.26 1.87 -5.10
N SER A 125 -4.77 2.43 -4.02
CA SER A 125 -5.26 1.67 -2.86
C SER A 125 -6.34 0.65 -3.26
N PRO A 126 -6.55 -0.40 -2.46
CA PRO A 126 -7.56 -1.42 -2.74
C PRO A 126 -9.02 -0.97 -2.59
N THR A 127 -9.27 0.27 -2.15
CA THR A 127 -10.63 0.83 -1.95
C THR A 127 -11.49 0.74 -3.20
N GLN A 128 -10.93 0.90 -4.40
CA GLN A 128 -11.67 0.76 -5.66
C GLN A 128 -12.29 -0.63 -5.84
N ILE A 129 -11.63 -1.69 -5.35
CA ILE A 129 -12.15 -3.06 -5.44
C ILE A 129 -13.35 -3.22 -4.50
N LEU A 130 -13.24 -2.68 -3.29
CA LEU A 130 -14.29 -2.73 -2.29
C LEU A 130 -15.51 -1.89 -2.69
N ALA A 131 -15.29 -0.74 -3.35
CA ALA A 131 -16.36 0.09 -3.90
C ALA A 131 -17.09 -0.61 -5.07
N GLY A 132 -16.36 -1.40 -5.86
CA GLY A 132 -16.89 -2.21 -6.94
C GLY A 132 -17.61 -3.48 -6.48
N ALA A 133 -17.43 -3.91 -5.22
CA ALA A 133 -18.07 -5.09 -4.66
C ALA A 133 -19.39 -4.75 -3.96
N LYS A 134 -20.39 -5.62 -4.12
CA LYS A 134 -21.74 -5.42 -3.61
C LYS A 134 -22.15 -6.54 -2.65
N VAL A 135 -22.86 -6.16 -1.61
CA VAL A 135 -23.55 -7.06 -0.69
C VAL A 135 -25.04 -6.96 -0.99
N ILE A 136 -25.67 -8.08 -1.33
CA ILE A 136 -27.11 -8.16 -1.53
C ILE A 136 -27.78 -8.39 -0.18
N LEU A 137 -28.68 -7.48 0.18
CA LEU A 137 -29.38 -7.46 1.46
C LEU A 137 -30.78 -8.08 1.35
N LYS A 138 -31.41 -8.03 0.16
CA LYS A 138 -32.75 -8.56 -0.10
C LYS A 138 -32.89 -9.07 -1.54
N GLY A 139 -33.80 -10.01 -1.75
CA GLY A 139 -34.28 -10.38 -3.10
C GLY A 139 -33.39 -11.37 -3.83
N PHE A 140 -32.49 -12.06 -3.12
CA PHE A 140 -31.64 -13.10 -3.70
C PHE A 140 -32.24 -14.51 -3.59
N ASP A 141 -33.51 -14.60 -3.16
CA ASP A 141 -34.14 -15.84 -2.71
C ASP A 141 -34.51 -16.78 -3.89
N GLU A 142 -34.45 -16.29 -5.14
CA GLU A 142 -34.97 -17.00 -6.32
C GLU A 142 -33.90 -17.44 -7.35
N GLY A 143 -32.59 -17.19 -7.12
CA GLY A 143 -31.62 -17.20 -8.23
C GLY A 143 -30.28 -17.92 -8.07
N GLY A 144 -29.90 -18.40 -6.88
CA GLY A 144 -28.65 -19.15 -6.68
C GLY A 144 -27.37 -18.30 -6.79
N ASN A 145 -26.48 -18.47 -5.81
CA ASN A 145 -25.27 -17.65 -5.61
C ASN A 145 -24.12 -17.97 -6.58
N ALA A 146 -24.44 -18.47 -7.78
CA ALA A 146 -23.49 -19.22 -8.59
C ALA A 146 -22.62 -18.30 -9.46
N GLY A 147 -21.67 -17.61 -8.82
CA GLY A 147 -20.41 -17.25 -9.47
C GLY A 147 -20.33 -15.85 -10.08
N LEU A 148 -21.17 -14.91 -9.69
CA LEU A 148 -20.94 -13.51 -10.06
C LEU A 148 -19.76 -12.94 -9.25
N PRO A 149 -18.68 -12.48 -9.91
CA PRO A 149 -17.56 -11.85 -9.23
C PRO A 149 -18.03 -10.62 -8.44
N ASN A 150 -17.42 -10.40 -7.26
CA ASN A 150 -17.65 -9.23 -6.41
C ASN A 150 -19.07 -9.08 -5.85
N LEU A 151 -19.85 -10.17 -5.81
CA LEU A 151 -21.17 -10.19 -5.22
C LEU A 151 -21.20 -11.08 -3.96
N PHE A 152 -21.56 -10.48 -2.83
CA PHE A 152 -21.74 -11.16 -1.55
C PHE A 152 -23.22 -11.29 -1.25
N ASN A 153 -23.66 -12.51 -0.97
CA ASN A 153 -25.04 -12.79 -0.66
C ASN A 153 -25.21 -13.12 0.83
N VAL A 154 -26.15 -12.42 1.47
CA VAL A 154 -26.50 -12.60 2.88
C VAL A 154 -27.90 -13.23 2.96
N SER A 155 -28.07 -14.39 2.31
CA SER A 155 -29.35 -15.02 1.95
C SER A 155 -30.22 -15.57 3.08
N SER A 156 -29.94 -15.25 4.34
CA SER A 156 -30.59 -15.93 5.47
C SER A 156 -31.51 -15.05 6.31
N TYR A 157 -31.91 -13.87 5.84
CA TYR A 157 -32.59 -12.92 6.73
C TYR A 157 -33.67 -12.08 6.02
N CYS A 158 -34.86 -12.65 5.89
CA CYS A 158 -36.05 -11.99 5.35
C CYS A 158 -36.88 -11.36 6.47
N ASN A 159 -36.41 -10.29 7.08
CA ASN A 159 -37.30 -9.42 7.86
C ASN A 159 -37.10 -7.94 7.54
N ASP A 160 -38.16 -7.17 7.75
CA ASP A 160 -38.21 -5.75 7.38
C ASP A 160 -37.28 -4.87 8.23
N ALA A 161 -36.61 -5.43 9.26
CA ALA A 161 -35.68 -4.69 10.10
C ALA A 161 -34.30 -4.49 9.46
N GLY A 162 -33.97 -5.21 8.38
CA GLY A 162 -32.68 -5.13 7.70
C GLY A 162 -31.58 -6.01 8.29
N ILE A 163 -30.44 -6.07 7.61
CA ILE A 163 -29.33 -7.00 7.88
C ILE A 163 -28.35 -6.38 8.87
N THR A 164 -27.93 -7.11 9.91
CA THR A 164 -26.93 -6.59 10.86
C THR A 164 -25.53 -6.55 10.24
N TRP A 165 -24.69 -5.62 10.71
CA TRP A 165 -23.28 -5.58 10.36
C TRP A 165 -22.58 -6.92 10.65
N SER A 166 -22.87 -7.56 11.79
CA SER A 166 -22.33 -8.89 12.12
C SER A 166 -22.56 -9.92 11.02
N THR A 167 -23.75 -9.92 10.41
CA THR A 167 -24.09 -10.84 9.31
C THR A 167 -23.31 -10.47 8.04
N ILE A 168 -23.26 -9.18 7.68
CA ILE A 168 -22.50 -8.69 6.50
C ILE A 168 -21.01 -9.02 6.67
N ARG A 169 -20.44 -8.72 7.83
CA ARG A 169 -19.04 -8.97 8.20
C ARG A 169 -18.68 -10.44 7.98
N ASN A 170 -19.51 -11.36 8.45
CA ASN A 170 -19.26 -12.79 8.29
C ASN A 170 -19.32 -13.24 6.82
N ALA A 171 -20.14 -12.59 5.98
CA ALA A 171 -20.22 -12.90 4.56
C ALA A 171 -19.02 -12.38 3.76
N ILE A 172 -18.47 -11.21 4.14
CA ILE A 172 -17.35 -10.58 3.41
C ILE A 172 -15.97 -10.95 3.99
N HIS A 173 -15.86 -11.31 5.27
CA HIS A 173 -14.60 -11.67 5.90
C HIS A 173 -14.08 -13.01 5.34
N GLY A 174 -12.85 -13.00 4.81
CA GLY A 174 -12.32 -14.12 4.03
C GLY A 174 -12.96 -14.27 2.65
N GLY A 175 -13.86 -13.35 2.28
CA GLY A 175 -14.48 -13.27 0.97
C GLY A 175 -13.47 -12.88 -0.11
N ARG A 176 -13.73 -13.36 -1.33
CA ARG A 176 -12.90 -13.10 -2.51
C ARG A 176 -13.50 -11.98 -3.35
N VAL A 177 -12.67 -11.03 -3.77
CA VAL A 177 -12.99 -10.02 -4.77
C VAL A 177 -11.99 -10.08 -5.91
N TYR A 178 -12.45 -9.71 -7.09
CA TYR A 178 -11.77 -9.86 -8.35
C TYR A 178 -11.56 -8.50 -9.01
N LEU A 179 -10.34 -8.27 -9.49
CA LEU A 179 -10.01 -7.09 -10.28
C LEU A 179 -9.07 -7.50 -11.41
N ARG A 180 -9.48 -7.27 -12.67
CA ARG A 180 -8.66 -7.51 -13.87
C ARG A 180 -8.06 -8.93 -13.95
N GLY A 181 -8.80 -9.94 -13.48
CA GLY A 181 -8.36 -11.34 -13.47
C GLY A 181 -7.63 -11.77 -12.20
N GLU A 182 -7.28 -10.82 -11.34
CA GLU A 182 -6.62 -11.07 -10.05
C GLU A 182 -7.62 -11.24 -8.92
N THR A 183 -7.29 -12.09 -7.94
CA THR A 183 -8.15 -12.37 -6.78
C THR A 183 -7.52 -11.82 -5.50
N TYR A 184 -8.35 -11.14 -4.70
CA TYR A 184 -7.97 -10.55 -3.42
C TYR A 184 -8.89 -11.07 -2.32
N LEU A 185 -8.33 -11.28 -1.14
CA LEU A 185 -9.10 -11.61 0.06
C LEU A 185 -9.41 -10.37 0.89
N ILE A 186 -10.61 -10.32 1.45
CA ILE A 186 -11.02 -9.23 2.35
C ILE A 186 -10.84 -9.68 3.80
N ASP A 187 -10.13 -8.87 4.58
CA ASP A 187 -10.01 -9.06 6.03
C ASP A 187 -10.58 -7.85 6.79
N VAL A 188 -11.82 -7.99 7.24
CA VAL A 188 -12.54 -7.02 8.11
C VAL A 188 -12.45 -7.38 9.61
N SER A 189 -11.43 -8.11 10.04
CA SER A 189 -11.39 -8.61 11.43
C SER A 189 -11.39 -7.49 12.48
N GLU A 190 -10.82 -6.33 12.16
CA GLU A 190 -10.64 -5.20 13.09
C GLU A 190 -11.86 -4.30 13.24
N VAL A 191 -12.85 -4.41 12.35
CA VAL A 191 -14.15 -3.76 12.56
C VAL A 191 -15.01 -4.76 13.34
N PRO A 192 -15.26 -4.55 14.65
CA PRO A 192 -15.96 -5.53 15.46
C PRO A 192 -17.40 -5.71 14.97
N GLY A 193 -17.94 -6.91 15.18
CA GLY A 193 -19.36 -7.17 14.91
C GLY A 193 -20.24 -6.46 15.93
N TYR A 194 -21.34 -5.88 15.48
CA TYR A 194 -22.38 -5.28 16.32
C TYR A 194 -23.71 -5.18 15.56
N ASP A 195 -24.79 -4.87 16.27
CA ASP A 195 -26.17 -5.02 15.77
C ASP A 195 -26.70 -3.84 14.94
N TYR A 196 -25.83 -2.98 14.41
CA TYR A 196 -26.26 -1.94 13.47
C TYR A 196 -26.80 -2.56 12.19
N ARG A 197 -27.92 -2.05 11.72
CA ARG A 197 -28.68 -2.64 10.62
C ARG A 197 -28.54 -1.82 9.35
N PHE A 198 -28.34 -2.53 8.25
CA PHE A 198 -28.38 -2.03 6.90
C PHE A 198 -29.74 -2.37 6.28
N THR A 199 -30.37 -1.38 5.67
CA THR A 199 -31.65 -1.51 4.98
C THR A 199 -31.47 -1.27 3.48
N GLY A 200 -32.50 -1.58 2.69
CA GLY A 200 -32.47 -1.49 1.22
C GLY A 200 -32.14 -2.82 0.56
N ASP A 201 -31.94 -2.80 -0.76
CA ASP A 201 -31.77 -4.02 -1.55
C ASP A 201 -30.31 -4.48 -1.60
N SER A 202 -29.36 -3.53 -1.64
CA SER A 202 -27.93 -3.81 -1.66
C SER A 202 -27.11 -2.65 -1.10
N VAL A 203 -25.87 -2.92 -0.72
CA VAL A 203 -24.87 -1.93 -0.26
C VAL A 203 -23.51 -2.31 -0.83
N ASP A 204 -22.65 -1.35 -1.20
CA ASP A 204 -21.26 -1.65 -1.53
C ASP A 204 -20.45 -2.02 -0.29
N VAL A 205 -19.47 -2.90 -0.48
CA VAL A 205 -18.64 -3.42 0.62
C VAL A 205 -17.90 -2.27 1.31
N LEU A 206 -17.37 -1.31 0.55
CA LEU A 206 -16.69 -0.15 1.09
C LEU A 206 -17.62 0.66 2.02
N SER A 207 -18.80 1.06 1.53
CA SER A 207 -19.77 1.82 2.32
C SER A 207 -20.27 1.06 3.54
N ALA A 208 -20.46 -0.26 3.44
CA ALA A 208 -20.84 -1.08 4.58
C ALA A 208 -19.78 -1.04 5.68
N ILE A 209 -18.50 -1.22 5.32
CA ILE A 209 -17.37 -1.17 6.24
C ILE A 209 -17.23 0.23 6.88
N THR A 210 -17.23 1.28 6.07
CA THR A 210 -17.03 2.66 6.55
C THR A 210 -18.18 3.09 7.46
N THR A 211 -19.42 2.76 7.08
CA THR A 211 -20.61 3.05 7.91
C THR A 211 -20.55 2.28 9.22
N ALA A 212 -20.17 1.00 9.17
CA ALA A 212 -20.07 0.17 10.36
C ALA A 212 -19.03 0.72 11.35
N ALA A 213 -17.84 1.08 10.87
CA ALA A 213 -16.79 1.66 11.71
C ALA A 213 -17.16 3.05 12.24
N THR A 214 -17.75 3.91 11.42
CA THR A 214 -18.14 5.28 11.82
C THR A 214 -19.13 5.27 12.98
N ASN A 215 -20.11 4.34 12.94
CA ASN A 215 -21.09 4.18 14.02
C ASN A 215 -20.46 3.65 15.33
N LEU A 216 -19.28 3.04 15.26
CA LEU A 216 -18.47 2.66 16.43
C LEU A 216 -17.51 3.79 16.86
N GLY A 217 -17.58 4.96 16.23
CA GLY A 217 -16.64 6.05 16.44
C GLY A 217 -15.23 5.72 15.96
N GLN A 218 -15.06 4.81 15.01
CA GLN A 218 -13.77 4.42 14.44
C GLN A 218 -13.57 5.02 13.05
N GLN A 219 -12.32 5.33 12.73
CA GLN A 219 -11.84 5.60 11.38
C GLN A 219 -11.25 4.32 10.79
N VAL A 220 -11.47 4.10 9.50
CA VAL A 220 -10.90 2.96 8.77
C VAL A 220 -9.84 3.40 7.79
N HIS A 221 -8.84 2.56 7.63
CA HIS A 221 -7.90 2.63 6.51
C HIS A 221 -7.72 1.25 5.90
N PHE A 222 -7.37 1.22 4.62
CA PHE A 222 -7.24 0.00 3.85
C PHE A 222 -5.79 -0.26 3.49
N GLU A 223 -5.26 -1.37 4.01
CA GLU A 223 -3.89 -1.82 3.75
C GLU A 223 -3.93 -2.98 2.77
N LEU A 224 -3.18 -2.89 1.67
CA LEU A 224 -2.95 -4.04 0.81
C LEU A 224 -1.72 -4.79 1.33
N ILE A 225 -1.93 -6.00 1.84
CA ILE A 225 -0.83 -6.89 2.22
C ILE A 225 -0.54 -7.76 1.01
N HIS A 226 0.64 -7.56 0.41
CA HIS A 226 1.13 -8.47 -0.63
C HIS A 226 1.39 -9.83 -0.01
N VAL A 227 0.91 -10.90 -0.65
CA VAL A 227 1.27 -12.25 -0.24
C VAL A 227 2.58 -12.57 -0.95
N PRO A 228 3.73 -12.62 -0.25
CA PRO A 228 4.97 -12.98 -0.90
C PRO A 228 4.80 -14.35 -1.55
N ASP A 229 5.43 -14.52 -2.72
CA ASP A 229 5.29 -15.70 -3.56
C ASP A 229 5.28 -16.98 -2.70
N PRO A 230 4.15 -17.72 -2.66
CA PRO A 230 3.97 -18.83 -1.75
C PRO A 230 5.02 -19.91 -1.94
N GLU A 231 5.71 -19.97 -3.10
CA GLU A 231 6.73 -20.97 -3.38
C GLU A 231 7.80 -21.07 -2.28
N VAL A 232 8.15 -19.97 -1.61
CA VAL A 232 9.37 -19.89 -0.80
C VAL A 232 9.24 -20.38 0.65
N THR A 233 8.06 -20.33 1.30
CA THR A 233 8.03 -20.48 2.80
C THR A 233 6.82 -21.15 3.44
N TRP A 234 5.69 -21.35 2.75
CA TRP A 234 4.46 -21.75 3.43
C TRP A 234 4.22 -23.27 3.50
N PRO A 235 3.67 -23.81 4.61
CA PRO A 235 3.17 -25.17 4.68
C PRO A 235 2.16 -25.47 3.56
N PRO A 236 2.11 -26.71 3.01
CA PRO A 236 1.21 -27.06 1.89
C PRO A 236 -0.27 -26.72 2.11
N ALA A 237 -0.77 -26.86 3.34
CA ALA A 237 -2.15 -26.51 3.70
C ALA A 237 -2.44 -25.00 3.54
N ILE A 238 -1.45 -24.15 3.85
CA ILE A 238 -1.57 -22.70 3.72
C ILE A 238 -1.38 -22.28 2.27
N LYS A 239 -0.48 -22.94 1.53
CA LYS A 239 -0.33 -22.76 0.08
C LYS A 239 -1.64 -23.02 -0.66
N ALA A 240 -2.34 -24.10 -0.32
CA ALA A 240 -3.63 -24.44 -0.93
C ALA A 240 -4.72 -23.40 -0.63
N LEU A 241 -4.70 -22.79 0.57
CA LEU A 241 -5.64 -21.75 0.95
C LEU A 241 -5.44 -20.46 0.14
N PHE A 242 -4.18 -20.13 -0.18
CA PHE A 242 -3.78 -18.90 -0.90
C PHE A 242 -3.48 -19.10 -2.38
N ALA A 243 -3.68 -20.31 -2.92
CA ALA A 243 -3.51 -20.57 -4.33
C ALA A 243 -4.43 -19.68 -5.17
N GLY A 244 -3.83 -18.88 -6.07
CA GLY A 244 -4.54 -17.93 -6.93
C GLY A 244 -5.01 -16.65 -6.23
N ILE A 245 -4.49 -16.34 -5.03
CA ILE A 245 -4.73 -15.08 -4.32
C ILE A 245 -3.48 -14.22 -4.42
N GLU A 246 -3.65 -13.00 -4.88
CA GLU A 246 -2.55 -12.07 -5.11
C GLU A 246 -2.29 -11.17 -3.90
N GLY A 247 -3.33 -10.84 -3.13
CA GLY A 247 -3.20 -9.94 -2.00
C GLY A 247 -4.34 -10.03 -1.00
N PHE A 248 -4.10 -9.50 0.21
CA PHE A 248 -5.13 -9.27 1.21
C PHE A 248 -5.44 -7.79 1.33
N ILE A 249 -6.72 -7.46 1.29
CA ILE A 249 -7.22 -6.16 1.65
C ILE A 249 -7.54 -6.20 3.13
N LYS A 250 -6.60 -5.72 3.94
CA LYS A 250 -6.76 -5.62 5.38
C LYS A 250 -7.43 -4.31 5.73
N VAL A 251 -8.60 -4.41 6.34
CA VAL A 251 -9.28 -3.26 6.93
C VAL A 251 -8.75 -3.08 8.33
N ARG A 252 -8.22 -1.89 8.59
CA ARG A 252 -7.74 -1.48 9.89
C ARG A 252 -8.71 -0.46 10.47
N ALA A 253 -9.04 -0.61 11.74
CA ALA A 253 -9.99 0.28 12.42
C ALA A 253 -9.34 0.91 13.65
N THR A 254 -9.41 2.23 13.76
CA THR A 254 -8.76 2.99 14.84
C THR A 254 -9.71 4.02 15.40
N LEU A 255 -9.71 4.20 16.72
CA LEU A 255 -10.40 5.34 17.31
C LEU A 255 -9.67 6.65 16.92
N PRO A 256 -10.42 7.74 16.64
CA PRO A 256 -9.85 9.08 16.49
C PRO A 256 -8.92 9.40 17.67
N GLY A 257 -7.75 9.99 17.38
CA GLY A 257 -6.77 10.38 18.41
C GLY A 257 -5.92 9.25 19.01
N VAL A 258 -6.25 7.97 18.77
CA VAL A 258 -5.44 6.85 19.28
C VAL A 258 -4.42 6.44 18.23
N ASN A 259 -3.13 6.67 18.51
CA ASN A 259 -2.03 6.15 17.70
C ASN A 259 -1.91 4.62 17.93
N SER A 260 -2.64 3.82 17.17
CA SER A 260 -2.72 2.36 17.32
C SER A 260 -1.43 1.59 17.00
N TRP A 261 -0.40 2.27 16.49
CA TRP A 261 0.83 1.64 15.97
C TRP A 261 1.87 1.27 17.01
N ASN A 262 1.60 1.49 18.30
CA ASN A 262 2.47 1.02 19.37
C ASN A 262 1.69 0.06 20.29
N PRO A 263 1.89 -1.27 20.20
CA PRO A 263 1.28 -2.20 21.14
C PRO A 263 1.68 -1.93 22.60
N ALA A 264 2.75 -1.17 22.86
CA ALA A 264 3.06 -0.70 24.20
C ALA A 264 2.08 0.39 24.71
N LEU A 265 1.52 1.23 23.82
CA LEU A 265 0.54 2.26 24.21
C LEU A 265 -0.83 1.67 24.58
N GLN A 266 -1.16 0.47 24.09
CA GLN A 266 -2.43 -0.21 24.43
C GLN A 266 -2.51 -0.62 25.91
N ASN A 267 -1.37 -0.69 26.61
CA ASN A 267 -1.29 -1.00 28.04
C ASN A 267 -0.97 0.23 28.91
N MET A 268 -0.88 1.43 28.32
CA MET A 268 -0.58 2.65 29.06
C MET A 268 -1.87 3.30 29.57
N ALA A 269 -1.85 3.81 30.80
CA ALA A 269 -2.96 4.56 31.36
C ALA A 269 -3.28 5.77 30.45
N PRO A 270 -4.57 6.16 30.29
CA PRO A 270 -4.99 7.25 29.39
C PRO A 270 -4.16 8.54 29.54
N GLU A 271 -3.80 8.90 30.78
CA GLU A 271 -3.00 10.09 31.12
C GLU A 271 -1.59 10.07 30.52
N ALA A 272 -1.00 8.88 30.34
CA ALA A 272 0.32 8.71 29.73
C ALA A 272 0.27 8.78 28.20
N VAL A 273 -0.88 8.43 27.60
CA VAL A 273 -1.13 8.60 26.17
C VAL A 273 -1.28 10.09 25.84
N ASP A 274 -1.98 10.85 26.68
CA ASP A 274 -2.13 12.31 26.52
C ASP A 274 -0.78 13.05 26.64
N ALA A 275 0.07 12.67 27.60
CA ALA A 275 1.41 13.24 27.73
C ALA A 275 2.33 12.89 26.54
N PHE A 276 2.14 11.72 25.93
CA PHE A 276 2.89 11.32 24.73
C PHE A 276 2.41 12.07 23.49
N ASN A 277 1.09 12.21 23.31
CA ASN A 277 0.46 12.91 22.19
C ASN A 277 0.71 14.43 22.25
N GLY A 278 0.65 15.05 23.44
CA GLY A 278 0.98 16.47 23.61
C GLY A 278 2.41 16.81 23.19
N ASN A 279 3.36 15.89 23.36
CA ASN A 279 4.74 16.05 22.89
C ASN A 279 4.89 15.88 21.36
N ILE A 280 3.93 15.25 20.69
CA ILE A 280 3.93 15.10 19.23
C ILE A 280 3.34 16.35 18.57
N GLU A 281 2.21 16.86 19.07
CA GLU A 281 1.60 18.10 18.56
C GLU A 281 2.53 19.31 18.73
N THR A 282 3.22 19.42 19.88
CA THR A 282 4.22 20.48 20.11
C THR A 282 5.46 20.36 19.20
N ARG A 283 5.71 19.19 18.60
CA ARG A 283 6.82 18.96 17.66
C ARG A 283 6.42 19.14 16.21
N LEU A 284 5.12 19.11 15.90
CA LEU A 284 4.56 19.40 14.57
C LEU A 284 4.25 20.90 14.40
N SER A 285 3.98 21.63 15.49
CA SER A 285 3.81 23.10 15.47
C SER A 285 5.11 23.88 15.22
N TYR A 286 6.28 23.24 15.35
CA TYR A 286 7.55 23.79 14.84
C TYR A 286 7.75 23.28 13.41
N GLY A 287 7.24 24.05 12.43
CA GLY A 287 7.28 23.75 11.00
C GLY A 287 8.67 23.52 10.41
N ILE A 288 9.24 22.35 10.66
CA ILE A 288 10.42 21.81 9.99
C ILE A 288 9.98 20.54 9.26
N ILE A 289 9.17 20.72 8.22
CA ILE A 289 9.17 19.81 7.05
C ILE A 289 10.21 20.41 6.10
N GLN A 290 11.49 20.30 6.47
CA GLN A 290 12.58 20.53 5.54
C GLN A 290 13.16 19.19 5.14
N ASN A 291 13.08 18.90 3.85
CA ASN A 291 13.93 17.97 3.10
C ASN A 291 14.09 16.58 3.74
N PHE A 292 13.39 15.59 3.16
CA PHE A 292 13.70 14.16 3.31
C PHE A 292 15.03 13.77 2.63
N ALA A 293 16.05 14.62 2.69
CA ALA A 293 17.40 14.27 2.33
C ALA A 293 18.03 13.48 3.50
N GLY A 294 17.90 12.16 3.46
CA GLY A 294 18.82 11.24 4.14
C GLY A 294 18.90 11.30 5.67
N SER A 295 17.77 11.36 6.38
CA SER A 295 17.80 11.10 7.83
C SER A 295 18.10 9.61 8.07
N SER A 296 19.33 9.32 8.53
CA SER A 296 19.87 7.99 8.89
C SER A 296 19.19 7.31 10.09
N ASN A 297 18.05 7.84 10.56
CA ASN A 297 17.33 7.33 11.72
C ASN A 297 16.30 6.25 11.40
N CYS A 298 16.03 5.95 10.13
CA CYS A 298 15.13 4.84 9.75
C CYS A 298 15.70 3.46 10.14
N ASP A 299 17.03 3.33 10.27
CA ASP A 299 17.71 2.07 10.62
C ASP A 299 17.92 1.85 12.14
N ARG A 300 17.65 2.85 12.99
CA ARG A 300 17.97 2.78 14.42
C ARG A 300 16.87 2.25 15.32
N GLY A 301 16.13 1.23 14.87
CA GLY A 301 15.24 0.43 15.74
C GLY A 301 14.07 1.19 16.38
N VAL A 302 13.88 2.46 16.06
CA VAL A 302 12.66 3.21 16.39
C VAL A 302 11.84 3.25 15.12
N THR A 303 10.97 2.25 14.97
CA THR A 303 10.00 2.08 13.88
C THR A 303 9.00 3.25 13.87
N ARG A 304 9.44 4.42 13.44
CA ARG A 304 8.55 5.44 12.85
C ARG A 304 8.49 5.16 11.37
N GLN A 305 7.90 4.01 11.03
CA GLN A 305 7.57 3.70 9.65
C GLN A 305 6.49 4.67 9.23
N ALA A 306 6.82 5.61 8.35
CA ALA A 306 5.83 6.25 7.50
C ALA A 306 5.39 5.21 6.47
N ARG A 307 4.72 4.15 6.94
CA ARG A 307 3.85 3.40 6.05
C ARG A 307 2.88 4.45 5.51
N GLY A 308 2.68 4.48 4.21
CA GLY A 308 1.57 5.16 3.53
C GLY A 308 0.25 4.50 3.92
N ILE A 309 0.04 4.36 5.22
CA ILE A 309 -1.24 4.16 5.86
C ILE A 309 -2.02 5.43 5.59
N GLU A 310 -3.28 5.25 5.23
CA GLU A 310 -4.28 6.29 5.01
C GLU A 310 -4.65 6.97 6.33
N ARG A 311 -3.65 7.53 7.01
CA ARG A 311 -3.79 8.36 8.19
C ARG A 311 -2.94 9.57 7.96
N ALA A 312 -3.47 10.49 7.18
CA ALA A 312 -3.17 11.87 7.49
C ALA A 312 -3.81 12.19 8.85
N ASP A 313 -3.26 13.14 9.60
CA ASP A 313 -4.04 13.73 10.69
C ASP A 313 -5.07 14.68 10.06
N SER A 314 -6.08 15.10 10.82
CA SER A 314 -7.12 16.02 10.34
C SER A 314 -6.60 17.38 9.86
N ASP A 315 -5.30 17.66 10.00
CA ASP A 315 -4.72 18.99 9.88
C ASP A 315 -3.72 19.09 8.70
N SER A 316 -3.21 17.96 8.19
CA SER A 316 -2.22 17.92 7.13
C SER A 316 -2.78 17.26 5.86
N ASN A 317 -3.19 18.10 4.91
CA ASN A 317 -3.35 17.72 3.50
C ASN A 317 -1.98 17.32 2.90
N ALA A 318 -1.33 16.27 3.42
CA ALA A 318 0.06 15.97 3.16
C ALA A 318 0.23 15.34 1.76
N LEU A 319 0.59 16.19 0.81
CA LEU A 319 1.26 15.78 -0.43
C LEU A 319 2.69 15.39 -0.06
N LEU A 320 3.04 14.10 -0.22
CA LEU A 320 4.42 13.64 -0.03
C LEU A 320 5.11 13.56 -1.39
N VAL A 321 6.04 14.49 -1.63
CA VAL A 321 6.92 14.50 -2.80
C VAL A 321 8.31 14.04 -2.37
N GLY A 322 8.77 12.92 -2.92
CA GLY A 322 10.15 12.46 -2.79
C GLY A 322 10.89 12.69 -4.10
N ASP A 323 11.99 13.45 -4.05
CA ASP A 323 12.86 13.69 -5.19
C ASP A 323 14.23 13.04 -4.94
N ASN A 324 14.70 12.27 -5.92
CA ASN A 324 16.02 11.62 -5.91
C ASN A 324 16.96 12.29 -6.93
N LEU A 325 16.81 13.60 -7.15
CA LEU A 325 17.69 14.39 -8.00
C LEU A 325 19.14 14.33 -7.49
N GLN A 326 19.93 13.43 -8.09
CA GLN A 326 21.38 13.58 -8.10
C GLN A 326 21.69 14.78 -8.99
N VAL A 327 22.21 15.84 -8.38
CA VAL A 327 22.89 16.90 -9.13
C VAL A 327 24.15 16.26 -9.72
N VAL A 328 24.09 15.92 -11.01
CA VAL A 328 25.23 15.48 -11.82
C VAL A 328 26.16 16.66 -12.06
#